data_AF-T1A0I7-F1
#
_entry.id   AF-T1A0I7-F1
#
_cell.length_a   1.000
_cell.length_b   1.000
_cell.length_c   1.000
_cell.angle_alpha   90.00
_cell.angle_beta   90.00
_cell.angle_gamma   90.00
#
_symmetry.space_group_name_H-M   'P 1'
#
loop_
_entity.id
_entity.type
_entity.pdbx_description
1 polymer ?
#
loop_
_entity_poly.entity_id
_entity_poly.type
_entity_poly.pdbx_seq_one_letter_code
_entity_poly.pdbx_strand_id
1 'polypeptide(L)'
;MEGNDVVRQNVGGVASSLRRLMLDREGTWVCWGDGTMDPIHQEEKVDNYIVSRVIIGKHEKRGFYDNFSNGTLWPLFHYFREKIKTEDYSFDTYLSVNRKFAERIAKYAGGETVIWVHDYQLSLVPGLLRKMLPEAFIVMTWHIPWVAGEFFSILPQAYQILQSLASCNLITFHTDIFVKNFLETHEQMLGSATA
;
A
#
# COMPACT_ATOMS: atom_id res chain seq x y z
N MET A 1 -26.17 -6.73 27.96
CA MET A 1 -24.90 -6.01 28.17
C MET A 1 -24.59 -5.29 26.87
N GLU A 2 -25.11 -4.08 26.72
CA GLU A 2 -24.81 -3.21 25.58
C GLU A 2 -23.41 -2.63 25.81
N GLY A 3 -22.41 -3.21 25.14
CA GLY A 3 -21.12 -2.56 25.01
C GLY A 3 -21.29 -1.44 24.01
N ASN A 4 -21.10 -0.19 24.43
CA ASN A 4 -21.06 0.93 23.49
C ASN A 4 -19.92 0.67 22.48
N ASP A 5 -20.27 0.60 21.20
CA ASP A 5 -19.29 0.53 20.13
C ASP A 5 -18.51 1.85 20.09
N VAL A 6 -17.23 1.80 20.44
CA VAL A 6 -16.35 2.99 20.49
C VAL A 6 -15.50 3.03 19.23
N VAL A 7 -15.72 4.03 18.37
CA VAL A 7 -14.82 4.33 17.25
C VAL A 7 -13.53 4.93 17.80
N ARG A 8 -12.41 4.20 17.63
CA ARG A 8 -11.08 4.72 17.96
C ARG A 8 -10.39 5.21 16.69
N GLN A 9 -9.87 6.43 16.74
CA GLN A 9 -9.10 6.99 15.63
C GLN A 9 -7.63 6.58 15.76
N ASN A 10 -7.05 6.09 14.67
CA ASN A 10 -5.63 5.78 14.60
C ASN A 10 -4.78 7.05 14.62
N VAL A 11 -3.83 7.11 15.55
CA VAL A 11 -2.97 8.28 15.80
C VAL A 11 -1.62 8.04 15.13
N GLY A 12 -1.50 8.43 13.86
CA GLY A 12 -0.24 8.40 13.11
C GLY A 12 -0.07 9.68 12.30
N GLY A 13 1.17 10.15 12.10
CA GLY A 13 1.45 11.43 11.44
C GLY A 13 0.88 11.51 10.02
N VAL A 14 1.03 10.44 9.23
CA VAL A 14 0.47 10.33 7.87
C VAL A 14 -1.06 10.29 7.92
N ALA A 15 -1.64 9.42 8.75
CA ALA A 15 -3.10 9.30 8.86
C ALA A 15 -3.77 10.60 9.31
N SER A 16 -3.16 11.34 10.24
CA SER A 16 -3.69 12.61 10.72
C SER A 16 -3.66 13.69 9.63
N SER A 17 -2.59 13.72 8.83
CA SER A 17 -2.43 14.68 7.74
C SER A 17 -3.39 14.38 6.59
N LEU A 18 -3.50 13.12 6.18
CA LEU A 18 -4.43 12.69 5.12
C LEU A 18 -5.88 12.89 5.53
N ARG A 19 -6.23 12.68 6.81
CA ARG A 19 -7.60 12.92 7.30
C ARG A 19 -8.04 14.37 7.10
N ARG A 20 -7.16 15.33 7.37
CA ARG A 20 -7.47 16.76 7.13
C ARG A 20 -7.77 17.02 5.66
N LEU A 21 -6.98 16.45 4.76
CA LEU A 21 -7.25 16.55 3.32
C LEU A 21 -8.61 15.96 2.94
N MET A 22 -9.01 14.84 3.56
CA MET A 22 -10.30 14.19 3.31
C MET A 22 -11.49 14.94 3.92
N LEU A 23 -11.29 15.83 4.90
CA LEU A 23 -12.38 16.69 5.39
C LEU A 23 -12.72 17.79 4.39
N ASP A 24 -11.71 18.28 3.68
CA ASP A 24 -11.83 19.36 2.70
C ASP A 24 -12.23 18.86 1.29
N ARG A 25 -12.26 17.53 1.06
CA ARG A 25 -12.55 16.92 -0.24
C ARG A 25 -13.51 15.75 -0.10
N GLU A 26 -14.44 15.63 -1.05
CA GLU A 26 -15.24 14.41 -1.20
C GLU A 26 -14.32 13.26 -1.67
N GLY A 27 -14.50 12.07 -1.09
CA GLY A 27 -13.72 10.90 -1.48
C GLY A 27 -13.93 9.69 -0.58
N THR A 28 -13.15 8.65 -0.85
CA THR A 28 -13.18 7.40 -0.08
C THR A 28 -11.81 7.06 0.49
N TRP A 29 -11.73 6.92 1.80
CA TRP A 29 -10.59 6.34 2.49
C TRP A 29 -10.75 4.82 2.56
N VAL A 30 -9.99 4.09 1.75
CA VAL A 30 -9.89 2.63 1.87
C VAL A 30 -8.80 2.24 2.87
N CYS A 31 -9.14 1.50 3.93
CA CYS A 31 -8.19 1.11 4.98
C CYS A 31 -8.41 -0.32 5.48
N TRP A 32 -7.45 -0.88 6.21
CA TRP A 32 -7.71 -2.08 7.00
C TRP A 32 -8.65 -1.73 8.18
N GLY A 33 -9.72 -2.49 8.36
CA GLY A 33 -10.56 -2.46 9.57
C GLY A 33 -10.10 -3.48 10.60
N ASP A 34 -9.67 -3.02 11.77
CA ASP A 34 -9.20 -3.83 12.90
C ASP A 34 -10.16 -3.86 14.09
N GLY A 35 -11.28 -3.13 14.00
CA GLY A 35 -12.34 -3.11 14.99
C GLY A 35 -13.19 -4.38 14.98
N THR A 36 -13.75 -4.74 16.14
CA THR A 36 -14.61 -5.93 16.28
C THR A 36 -15.90 -5.84 15.48
N MET A 37 -16.38 -4.63 15.22
CA MET A 37 -17.61 -4.36 14.45
C MET A 37 -17.35 -4.07 12.96
N ASP A 38 -16.09 -3.88 12.56
CA ASP A 38 -15.72 -3.55 11.19
C ASP A 38 -16.17 -4.61 10.17
N PRO A 39 -16.16 -5.93 10.47
CA PRO A 39 -16.70 -6.93 9.55
C PRO A 39 -18.19 -6.74 9.21
N ILE A 40 -18.94 -6.12 10.12
CA ILE A 40 -20.38 -5.82 9.97
C ILE A 40 -20.56 -4.44 9.31
N HIS A 41 -19.76 -3.45 9.73
CA HIS A 41 -19.82 -2.07 9.26
C HIS A 41 -18.60 -1.70 8.41
N GLN A 42 -18.49 -2.32 7.25
CA GLN A 42 -17.35 -2.14 6.35
C GLN A 42 -17.33 -0.79 5.65
N GLU A 43 -18.44 -0.05 5.64
CA GLU A 43 -18.53 1.28 5.06
C GLU A 43 -19.21 2.22 6.05
N GLU A 44 -18.65 3.41 6.20
CA GLU A 44 -19.15 4.45 7.11
C GLU A 44 -18.95 5.82 6.48
N LYS A 45 -19.98 6.66 6.47
CA LYS A 45 -19.85 8.06 6.09
C LYS A 45 -19.35 8.87 7.29
N VAL A 46 -18.21 9.53 7.13
CA VAL A 46 -17.58 10.40 8.13
C VAL A 46 -17.49 11.80 7.53
N ASP A 47 -18.37 12.70 7.98
CA ASP A 47 -18.51 14.05 7.43
C ASP A 47 -18.69 14.03 5.89
N ASN A 48 -17.66 14.50 5.16
CA ASN A 48 -17.66 14.65 3.70
C ASN A 48 -17.05 13.45 2.95
N TYR A 49 -16.58 12.42 3.65
CA TYR A 49 -15.90 11.28 3.01
C TYR A 49 -16.42 9.94 3.53
N ILE A 50 -16.10 8.88 2.79
CA ILE A 50 -16.45 7.49 3.14
C ILE A 50 -15.21 6.79 3.69
N VAL A 51 -15.32 6.12 4.83
CA VAL A 51 -14.34 5.13 5.28
C VAL A 51 -14.80 3.77 4.79
N SER A 52 -13.95 3.10 4.00
CA SER A 52 -14.22 1.78 3.42
C SER A 52 -13.18 0.76 3.89
N ARG A 53 -13.61 -0.17 4.73
CA ARG A 53 -12.74 -1.08 5.49
C ARG A 53 -12.57 -2.41 4.77
N VAL A 54 -11.32 -2.77 4.50
CA VAL A 54 -10.88 -4.10 4.08
C VAL A 54 -10.66 -4.95 5.31
N ILE A 55 -11.34 -6.09 5.38
CA ILE A 55 -11.24 -7.01 6.51
C ILE A 55 -10.09 -7.99 6.28
N ILE A 56 -9.15 -7.99 7.22
CA ILE A 56 -7.96 -8.84 7.21
C ILE A 56 -8.05 -9.77 8.42
N GLY A 57 -8.15 -11.08 8.17
CA GLY A 57 -8.22 -12.09 9.22
C GLY A 57 -6.89 -12.26 9.96
N LYS A 58 -6.88 -12.98 11.09
CA LYS A 58 -5.66 -13.21 11.89
C LYS A 58 -4.51 -13.83 11.08
N HIS A 59 -4.82 -14.83 10.26
CA HIS A 59 -3.83 -15.47 9.37
C HIS A 59 -3.27 -14.47 8.36
N GLU A 60 -4.15 -13.69 7.74
CA GLU A 60 -3.77 -12.68 6.75
C GLU A 60 -2.91 -11.59 7.38
N LYS A 61 -3.28 -11.07 8.56
CA LYS A 61 -2.46 -10.10 9.31
C LYS A 61 -1.05 -10.65 9.54
N ARG A 62 -0.95 -11.91 9.99
CA ARG A 62 0.35 -12.54 10.25
C ARG A 62 1.20 -12.62 8.96
N GLY A 63 0.62 -13.09 7.86
CA GLY A 63 1.35 -13.23 6.60
C GLY A 63 1.67 -11.89 5.91
N PHE A 64 0.67 -11.03 5.76
CA PHE A 64 0.78 -9.74 5.07
C PHE A 64 1.53 -8.70 5.89
N TYR A 65 1.13 -8.47 7.14
CA TYR A 65 1.63 -7.34 7.94
C TYR A 65 2.84 -7.73 8.77
N ASP A 66 2.74 -8.78 9.59
CA ASP A 66 3.80 -9.14 10.52
C ASP A 66 5.01 -9.79 9.80
N ASN A 67 4.74 -10.68 8.84
CA ASN A 67 5.79 -11.41 8.12
C ASN A 67 6.30 -10.63 6.90
N PHE A 68 5.51 -10.47 5.83
CA PHE A 68 6.05 -9.91 4.59
C PHE A 68 6.34 -8.40 4.71
N SER A 69 5.36 -7.61 5.16
CA SER A 69 5.56 -6.16 5.28
C SER A 69 6.66 -5.83 6.30
N ASN A 70 6.51 -6.23 7.56
CA ASN A 70 7.42 -5.80 8.63
C ASN A 70 8.61 -6.75 8.88
N GLY A 71 8.50 -8.02 8.49
CA GLY A 71 9.58 -9.00 8.61
C GLY A 71 10.47 -9.10 7.37
N THR A 72 10.02 -8.65 6.21
CA THR A 72 10.78 -8.72 4.95
C THR A 72 11.02 -7.34 4.34
N LEU A 73 9.97 -6.61 3.95
CA LEU A 73 10.11 -5.33 3.25
C LEU A 73 10.72 -4.25 4.15
N TRP A 74 10.20 -4.06 5.36
CA TRP A 74 10.70 -3.04 6.26
C TRP A 74 12.21 -3.20 6.54
N PRO A 75 12.74 -4.36 6.98
CA PRO A 75 14.18 -4.50 7.20
C PRO A 75 15.00 -4.38 5.91
N LEU A 76 14.47 -4.88 4.77
CA LEU A 76 15.11 -4.70 3.46
C LEU A 76 15.32 -3.22 3.14
N PHE A 77 14.26 -2.43 3.20
CA PHE A 77 14.30 -1.00 2.86
C PHE A 77 15.06 -0.14 3.89
N HIS A 78 15.48 -0.72 5.01
CA HIS A 78 16.32 -0.06 6.02
C HIS A 78 17.74 -0.67 6.11
N TYR A 79 18.17 -1.44 5.10
CA TYR A 79 19.49 -2.10 5.05
C TYR A 79 19.79 -3.11 6.17
N PHE A 80 18.78 -3.62 6.88
CA PHE A 80 18.93 -4.63 7.93
C PHE A 80 18.90 -6.05 7.35
N ARG A 81 19.92 -6.39 6.56
CA ARG A 81 19.99 -7.66 5.82
C ARG A 81 19.74 -8.89 6.69
N GLU A 82 20.33 -8.91 7.87
CA GLU A 82 20.27 -10.00 8.85
C GLU A 82 18.87 -10.21 9.46
N LYS A 83 17.96 -9.23 9.31
CA LYS A 83 16.59 -9.28 9.83
C LYS A 83 15.56 -9.67 8.77
N ILE A 84 15.97 -9.78 7.50
CA ILE A 84 15.06 -10.12 6.40
C ILE A 84 14.64 -11.58 6.55
N LYS A 85 13.35 -11.79 6.82
CA LYS A 85 12.75 -13.12 6.80
C LYS A 85 12.41 -13.48 5.36
N THR A 86 13.12 -14.45 4.79
CA THR A 86 12.90 -14.96 3.41
C THR A 86 12.09 -16.24 3.37
N GLU A 87 11.86 -16.86 4.52
CA GLU A 87 11.18 -18.15 4.68
C GLU A 87 9.71 -17.91 5.04
N ASP A 88 8.81 -17.88 4.06
CA ASP A 88 7.43 -18.40 4.16
C ASP A 88 6.61 -18.01 2.93
N TYR A 89 5.52 -18.73 2.70
CA TYR A 89 4.35 -18.43 1.83
C TYR A 89 3.66 -17.07 2.14
N SER A 90 4.35 -16.18 2.83
CA SER A 90 3.92 -14.84 3.22
C SER A 90 3.69 -13.93 2.01
N PHE A 91 4.43 -14.11 0.90
CA PHE A 91 4.18 -13.34 -0.31
C PHE A 91 2.80 -13.61 -0.92
N ASP A 92 2.34 -14.86 -0.94
CA ASP A 92 1.01 -15.18 -1.46
C ASP A 92 -0.09 -14.55 -0.60
N THR A 93 0.10 -14.54 0.72
CA THR A 93 -0.78 -13.83 1.63
C THR A 93 -0.73 -12.32 1.42
N TYR A 94 0.48 -11.77 1.19
CA TYR A 94 0.68 -10.36 0.90
C TYR A 94 0.00 -9.92 -0.40
N LEU A 95 0.15 -10.71 -1.47
CA LEU A 95 -0.53 -10.52 -2.74
C LEU A 95 -2.05 -10.65 -2.59
N SER A 96 -2.54 -11.64 -1.83
CA SER A 96 -3.97 -11.83 -1.58
C SER A 96 -4.59 -10.62 -0.87
N VAL A 97 -3.92 -10.08 0.15
CA VAL A 97 -4.40 -8.86 0.83
C VAL A 97 -4.33 -7.64 -0.10
N ASN A 98 -3.24 -7.46 -0.85
CA ASN A 98 -3.13 -6.39 -1.85
C ASN A 98 -4.27 -6.46 -2.89
N ARG A 99 -4.67 -7.67 -3.30
CA ARG A 99 -5.83 -7.90 -4.18
C ARG A 99 -7.14 -7.45 -3.54
N LYS A 100 -7.38 -7.76 -2.26
CA LYS A 100 -8.57 -7.25 -1.54
C LYS A 100 -8.63 -5.72 -1.52
N PHE A 101 -7.48 -5.07 -1.31
CA PHE A 101 -7.39 -3.61 -1.38
C PHE A 101 -7.68 -3.09 -2.79
N ALA A 102 -7.04 -3.63 -3.82
CA ALA A 102 -7.27 -3.22 -5.21
C ALA A 102 -8.74 -3.41 -5.61
N GLU A 103 -9.34 -4.55 -5.26
CA GLU A 103 -10.76 -4.83 -5.51
C GLU A 103 -11.69 -3.86 -4.77
N ARG A 104 -11.35 -3.50 -3.54
CA ARG A 104 -12.13 -2.52 -2.78
C ARG A 104 -12.04 -1.14 -3.39
N ILE A 105 -10.84 -0.69 -3.74
CA ILE A 105 -10.58 0.62 -4.35
C ILE A 105 -11.32 0.72 -5.69
N ALA A 106 -11.29 -0.35 -6.50
CA ALA A 106 -11.92 -0.36 -7.81
C ALA A 106 -13.43 -0.11 -7.79
N LYS A 107 -14.12 -0.36 -6.67
CA LYS A 107 -15.54 -0.04 -6.51
C LYS A 107 -15.85 1.46 -6.48
N TYR A 108 -14.87 2.28 -6.13
CA TYR A 108 -15.01 3.73 -6.01
C TYR A 108 -14.32 4.50 -7.13
N ALA A 109 -13.51 3.81 -7.93
CA ALA A 109 -12.77 4.45 -9.01
C ALA A 109 -13.69 4.69 -10.22
N GLY A 110 -13.76 5.94 -10.68
CA GLY A 110 -14.46 6.33 -11.91
C GLY A 110 -14.09 7.74 -12.35
N GLY A 111 -14.38 8.09 -13.61
CA GLY A 111 -14.16 9.44 -14.14
C GLY A 111 -12.76 10.01 -13.84
N GLU A 112 -12.72 11.17 -13.18
CA GLU A 112 -11.50 11.90 -12.80
C GLU A 112 -10.92 11.48 -11.43
N THR A 113 -11.29 10.30 -10.90
CA THR A 113 -10.83 9.85 -9.59
C THR A 113 -9.30 9.65 -9.58
N VAL A 114 -8.62 10.37 -8.70
CA VAL A 114 -7.22 10.10 -8.36
C VAL A 114 -7.16 9.01 -7.30
N ILE A 115 -6.53 7.88 -7.63
CA ILE A 115 -6.27 6.82 -6.67
C ILE A 115 -4.90 7.07 -6.03
N TRP A 116 -4.88 7.41 -4.75
CA TRP A 116 -3.65 7.65 -4.02
C TRP A 116 -3.34 6.51 -3.05
N VAL A 117 -2.38 5.67 -3.42
CA VAL A 117 -1.90 4.53 -2.64
C VAL A 117 -0.76 4.99 -1.75
N HIS A 118 -0.74 4.49 -0.50
CA HIS A 118 0.28 4.84 0.47
C HIS A 118 1.00 3.60 0.99
N ASP A 119 2.32 3.72 0.93
CA ASP A 119 3.32 2.94 1.66
C ASP A 119 3.52 1.46 1.25
N TYR A 120 4.65 0.91 1.68
CA TYR A 120 5.20 -0.37 1.21
C TYR A 120 4.30 -1.58 1.46
N GLN A 121 3.32 -1.51 2.36
CA GLN A 121 2.37 -2.60 2.60
C GLN A 121 1.46 -2.80 1.38
N LEU A 122 1.25 -1.76 0.56
CA LEU A 122 0.34 -1.81 -0.61
C LEU A 122 1.10 -1.74 -1.95
N SER A 123 2.35 -2.20 -1.99
CA SER A 123 3.22 -2.06 -3.17
C SER A 123 2.69 -2.78 -4.43
N LEU A 124 1.82 -3.79 -4.27
CA LEU A 124 1.22 -4.53 -5.40
C LEU A 124 -0.12 -3.97 -5.85
N VAL A 125 -0.73 -3.06 -5.08
CA VAL A 125 -2.02 -2.45 -5.42
C VAL A 125 -1.98 -1.72 -6.79
N PRO A 126 -0.96 -0.90 -7.12
CA PRO A 126 -0.94 -0.19 -8.40
C PRO A 126 -1.00 -1.12 -9.64
N GLY A 127 -0.19 -2.18 -9.66
CA GLY A 127 -0.18 -3.14 -10.77
C GLY A 127 -1.47 -3.95 -10.86
N LEU A 128 -2.12 -4.22 -9.73
CA LEU A 128 -3.44 -4.87 -9.71
C LEU A 128 -4.53 -3.93 -10.22
N LEU A 129 -4.54 -2.68 -9.78
CA LEU A 129 -5.48 -1.67 -10.23
C LEU A 129 -5.32 -1.37 -11.72
N ARG A 130 -4.10 -1.24 -12.25
CA ARG A 130 -3.87 -1.00 -13.67
C ARG A 130 -4.49 -2.09 -14.55
N LYS A 131 -4.52 -3.34 -14.08
CA LYS A 131 -5.18 -4.45 -14.80
C LYS A 131 -6.71 -4.34 -14.76
N MET A 132 -7.27 -3.83 -13.66
CA MET A 132 -8.72 -3.68 -13.47
C MET A 132 -9.26 -2.39 -14.11
N LEU A 133 -8.44 -1.34 -14.11
CA LEU A 133 -8.76 0.03 -14.48
C LEU A 133 -7.61 0.60 -15.32
N PRO A 134 -7.52 0.24 -16.62
CA PRO A 134 -6.39 0.59 -17.48
C PRO A 134 -6.10 2.08 -17.55
N GLU A 135 -7.13 2.93 -17.44
CA GLU A 135 -7.03 4.39 -17.56
C GLU A 135 -6.98 5.13 -16.21
N ALA A 136 -6.97 4.41 -15.08
CA ALA A 136 -6.98 5.07 -13.77
C ALA A 136 -5.72 5.93 -13.55
N PHE A 137 -5.89 7.09 -12.93
CA PHE A 137 -4.77 7.90 -12.48
C PHE A 137 -4.31 7.43 -11.08
N ILE A 138 -3.18 6.73 -11.04
CA ILE A 138 -2.67 6.07 -9.83
C ILE A 138 -1.42 6.78 -9.34
N VAL A 139 -1.45 7.24 -8.09
CA VAL A 139 -0.32 7.84 -7.38
C VAL A 139 0.13 6.91 -6.27
N MET A 140 1.43 6.73 -6.09
CA MET A 140 2.01 6.02 -4.95
C MET A 140 2.90 6.96 -4.15
N THR A 141 2.66 7.07 -2.84
CA THR A 141 3.63 7.69 -1.92
C THR A 141 4.35 6.62 -1.13
N TRP A 142 5.68 6.57 -1.28
CA TRP A 142 6.57 5.66 -0.59
C TRP A 142 7.16 6.36 0.64
N HIS A 143 6.79 5.93 1.85
CA HIS A 143 7.10 6.67 3.08
C HIS A 143 8.38 6.23 3.78
N ILE A 144 8.91 5.05 3.43
CA ILE A 144 10.16 4.54 3.97
C ILE A 144 11.32 4.84 3.01
N PRO A 145 12.59 4.59 3.38
CA PRO A 145 13.69 4.75 2.43
C PRO A 145 13.51 3.86 1.19
N TRP A 146 14.09 4.29 0.07
CA TRP A 146 14.35 3.41 -1.07
C TRP A 146 15.84 3.07 -1.10
N VAL A 147 16.16 1.77 -1.07
CA VAL A 147 17.54 1.26 -1.02
C VAL A 147 18.16 1.21 -2.41
N ALA A 148 19.48 1.08 -2.47
CA ALA A 148 20.20 0.87 -3.73
C ALA A 148 19.69 -0.38 -4.46
N GLY A 149 19.69 -0.35 -5.80
CA GLY A 149 19.11 -1.39 -6.64
C GLY A 149 19.72 -2.78 -6.40
N GLU A 150 21.03 -2.85 -6.17
CA GLU A 150 21.73 -4.09 -5.87
C GLU A 150 21.23 -4.72 -4.57
N PHE A 151 20.91 -3.88 -3.57
CA PHE A 151 20.36 -4.37 -2.30
C PHE A 151 18.89 -4.76 -2.45
N PHE A 152 18.08 -4.01 -3.20
CA PHE A 152 16.69 -4.37 -3.47
C PHE A 152 16.58 -5.70 -4.21
N SER A 153 17.48 -5.97 -5.16
CA SER A 153 17.46 -7.18 -5.99
C SER A 153 17.69 -8.49 -5.24
N ILE A 154 18.09 -8.46 -3.96
CA ILE A 154 18.19 -9.68 -3.13
C ILE A 154 16.81 -10.26 -2.82
N LEU A 155 15.75 -9.45 -2.92
CA LEU A 155 14.39 -9.89 -2.67
C LEU A 155 13.91 -10.73 -3.88
N PRO A 156 13.48 -11.99 -3.69
CA PRO A 156 13.03 -12.82 -4.81
C PRO A 156 11.84 -12.22 -5.58
N GLN A 157 11.00 -11.44 -4.90
CA GLN A 157 9.83 -10.77 -5.47
C GLN A 157 10.10 -9.33 -5.93
N ALA A 158 11.35 -8.90 -5.98
CA ALA A 158 11.75 -7.55 -6.38
C ALA A 158 11.13 -7.14 -7.72
N TYR A 159 11.20 -8.02 -8.72
CA TYR A 159 10.62 -7.74 -10.05
C TYR A 159 9.11 -7.50 -10.00
N GLN A 160 8.35 -8.30 -9.25
CA GLN A 160 6.90 -8.18 -9.16
C GLN A 160 6.47 -6.89 -8.47
N ILE A 161 7.18 -6.50 -7.41
CA ILE A 161 6.95 -5.24 -6.70
C ILE A 161 7.26 -4.06 -7.61
N LEU A 162 8.43 -4.07 -8.25
CA LEU A 162 8.87 -2.98 -9.12
C LEU A 162 7.96 -2.81 -10.35
N GLN A 163 7.53 -3.91 -10.97
CA GLN A 163 6.58 -3.89 -12.07
C GLN A 163 5.22 -3.31 -11.67
N SER A 164 4.76 -3.63 -10.45
CA SER A 164 3.54 -3.01 -9.91
C SER A 164 3.72 -1.50 -9.74
N LEU A 165 4.81 -1.07 -9.09
CA LEU A 165 5.08 0.35 -8.89
C LEU A 165 5.21 1.11 -10.21
N ALA A 166 5.85 0.52 -11.23
CA ALA A 166 5.96 1.09 -12.57
C ALA A 166 4.60 1.26 -13.27
N SER A 167 3.52 0.69 -12.74
CA SER A 167 2.16 0.91 -13.26
C SER A 167 1.50 2.20 -12.74
N CYS A 168 2.14 2.92 -11.82
CA CYS A 168 1.71 4.23 -11.34
C CYS A 168 1.90 5.32 -12.41
N ASN A 169 1.04 6.33 -12.39
CA ASN A 169 1.26 7.58 -13.13
C ASN A 169 2.27 8.49 -12.42
N LEU A 170 2.32 8.43 -11.10
CA LEU A 170 3.26 9.20 -10.28
C LEU A 170 3.68 8.38 -9.06
N ILE A 171 4.97 8.42 -8.74
CA ILE A 171 5.53 7.87 -7.50
C ILE A 171 6.26 9.00 -6.79
N THR A 172 5.97 9.20 -5.50
CA THR A 172 6.56 10.25 -4.69
C THR A 172 7.38 9.65 -3.54
N PHE A 173 8.54 10.24 -3.27
CA PHE A 173 9.45 9.88 -2.19
C PHE A 173 9.75 11.09 -1.30
N HIS A 174 10.28 10.87 -0.10
CA HIS A 174 10.64 11.95 0.81
C HIS A 174 11.93 12.69 0.47
N THR A 175 12.84 12.10 -0.31
CA THR A 175 14.13 12.71 -0.64
C THR A 175 14.56 12.39 -2.08
N ASP A 176 15.36 13.28 -2.67
CA ASP A 176 15.92 13.09 -4.01
C ASP A 176 16.83 11.86 -4.11
N ILE A 177 17.47 11.47 -3.00
CA ILE A 177 18.30 10.26 -2.94
C ILE A 177 17.43 9.02 -3.17
N PHE A 178 16.24 8.96 -2.58
CA PHE A 178 15.32 7.84 -2.80
C PHE A 178 14.77 7.82 -4.21
N VAL A 179 14.50 8.99 -4.80
CA VAL A 179 14.12 9.11 -6.22
C VAL A 179 15.23 8.54 -7.10
N LYS A 180 16.48 8.98 -6.89
CA LYS A 180 17.64 8.50 -7.65
C LYS A 180 17.78 6.99 -7.54
N ASN A 181 17.78 6.44 -6.33
CA ASN A 181 17.90 4.99 -6.13
C ASN A 181 16.77 4.22 -6.82
N PHE A 182 15.53 4.74 -6.78
CA PHE A 182 14.39 4.12 -7.46
C PHE A 182 14.57 4.10 -8.98
N LEU A 183 14.99 5.21 -9.58
CA LEU A 183 15.23 5.29 -11.02
C LEU A 183 16.36 4.34 -11.47
N GLU A 184 17.46 4.29 -10.72
CA GLU A 184 18.55 3.34 -10.97
C GLU A 184 18.05 1.89 -10.85
N THR A 185 17.26 1.58 -9.82
CA THR A 185 16.65 0.25 -9.65
C THR A 185 15.74 -0.11 -10.83
N HIS A 186 14.90 0.84 -11.26
CA HIS A 186 14.01 0.68 -12.41
C HIS A 186 14.81 0.38 -13.67
N GLU A 187 15.82 1.19 -13.97
CA GLU A 187 16.67 1.03 -15.14
C GLU A 187 17.40 -0.33 -15.13
N GLN A 188 17.99 -0.72 -14.00
CA GLN A 188 18.71 -1.98 -13.85
C GLN A 188 17.81 -3.21 -14.04
N MET A 189 16.57 -3.17 -13.57
CA MET A 189 15.71 -4.35 -13.48
C MET A 189 14.63 -4.45 -14.57
N LEU A 190 14.09 -3.31 -15.02
CA LEU A 190 13.04 -3.25 -16.05
C LEU A 190 13.55 -2.66 -17.38
N GLY A 191 14.77 -2.12 -17.39
CA GLY A 191 15.31 -1.34 -18.51
C GLY A 191 14.95 0.14 -18.42
N SER A 192 15.50 0.93 -19.35
CA SER A 192 15.17 2.36 -19.47
C SER A 192 13.68 2.52 -19.77
N ALA A 193 12.97 3.32 -18.96
CA ALA A 193 11.67 3.83 -19.36
C ALA A 193 11.86 4.60 -20.68
N THR A 194 11.24 4.13 -21.76
CA THR A 194 11.25 4.90 -23.01
C THR A 194 10.40 6.15 -22.77
N ALA A 195 11.04 7.30 -22.96
CA ALA A 195 10.47 8.63 -22.78
C ALA A 195 9.31 8.90 -23.75
#